data_AF-A0A9J8D6F9-F1
#
_entry.id   AF-A0A9J8D6F9-F1
#
_cell.length_a   1.000
_cell.length_b   1.000
_cell.length_c   1.000
_cell.angle_alpha   90.00
_cell.angle_beta   90.00
_cell.angle_gamma   90.00
#
_symmetry.space_group_name_H-M   'P 1'
#
loop_
_entity.id
_entity.type
_entity.pdbx_description
1 polymer ?
#
loop_
_entity_poly.entity_id
_entity_poly.type
_entity_poly.pdbx_seq_one_letter_code
_entity_poly.pdbx_strand_id
1 'polypeptide(L)'
;MADTQNERAYQKQPTIFQNKKRVLAVEGSGKEKLPRYHRNVGLGFKTPREAIQGTYIDKKCPFTGNVSIRGRILSGVVTKMKMQKTIVIRRDYLHYIRKYNRFEKRHKNMSVHLSPCFR
;
A
#
# COMPACT_ATOMS: atom_id res chain seq x y z
N MET A 1 -0.56 -14.05 -8.71
CA MET A 1 -1.09 -12.71 -8.34
C MET A 1 -2.56 -12.71 -8.68
N ALA A 2 -3.44 -12.21 -7.81
CA ALA A 2 -4.87 -12.15 -8.13
C ALA A 2 -5.06 -11.30 -9.41
N ASP A 3 -5.93 -11.76 -10.30
CA ASP A 3 -6.25 -11.04 -11.52
C ASP A 3 -6.68 -9.62 -11.17
N THR A 4 -6.11 -8.64 -11.88
CA THR A 4 -6.29 -7.21 -11.57
C THR A 4 -7.69 -6.69 -11.87
N GLN A 5 -8.50 -7.48 -12.58
CA GLN A 5 -9.80 -7.08 -13.17
C GLN A 5 -10.95 -7.90 -12.56
N ASN A 6 -11.00 -7.99 -11.24
CA ASN A 6 -12.06 -8.74 -10.53
C ASN A 6 -13.27 -7.87 -10.20
N GLU A 7 -13.16 -6.56 -10.41
CA GLU A 7 -14.19 -5.58 -10.10
C GLU A 7 -15.00 -5.26 -11.36
N ARG A 8 -16.23 -4.75 -11.18
CA ARG A 8 -17.13 -4.40 -12.31
C ARG A 8 -16.54 -3.33 -13.24
N ALA A 9 -15.77 -2.39 -12.69
CA ALA A 9 -15.11 -1.34 -13.46
C ALA A 9 -13.67 -1.73 -13.77
N TYR A 10 -13.22 -1.41 -14.99
CA TYR A 10 -11.84 -1.65 -15.43
C TYR A 10 -10.85 -0.90 -14.54
N GLN A 11 -9.93 -1.64 -13.93
CA GLN A 11 -8.90 -1.10 -13.06
C GLN A 11 -7.67 -0.72 -13.89
N LYS A 12 -7.21 0.53 -13.80
CA LYS A 12 -5.95 1.00 -14.41
C LYS A 12 -5.30 2.07 -13.54
N GLN A 13 -4.00 2.28 -13.72
CA GLN A 13 -3.34 3.45 -13.15
C GLN A 13 -3.71 4.70 -13.96
N PRO A 14 -4.19 5.78 -13.32
CA PRO A 14 -4.64 6.97 -14.04
C PRO A 14 -3.49 7.74 -14.70
N THR A 15 -2.26 7.60 -14.17
CA THR A 15 -1.06 8.28 -14.66
C THR A 15 -0.43 7.63 -15.89
N ILE A 16 -0.87 6.42 -16.27
CA ILE A 16 -0.28 5.67 -17.38
C ILE A 16 -1.29 5.48 -18.48
N PHE A 17 -0.94 5.96 -19.66
CA PHE A 17 -1.67 5.69 -20.87
C PHE A 17 -1.31 4.30 -21.42
N GLN A 18 -2.28 3.39 -21.43
CA GLN A 18 -2.07 2.01 -21.87
C GLN A 18 -2.20 1.82 -23.38
N ASN A 19 -2.96 2.67 -24.05
CA ASN A 19 -3.30 2.51 -25.47
C ASN A 19 -2.26 3.14 -26.40
N LYS A 20 -0.96 3.03 -26.06
CA LYS A 20 0.12 3.53 -26.90
C LYS A 20 0.27 2.61 -28.11
N LYS A 21 -0.15 3.07 -29.29
CA LYS A 21 0.05 2.35 -30.55
C LYS A 21 1.55 2.30 -30.85
N ARG A 22 2.07 1.12 -31.15
CA ARG A 22 3.44 0.98 -31.69
C ARG A 22 3.41 1.39 -33.15
N VAL A 23 4.36 2.21 -33.57
CA VAL A 23 4.65 2.42 -34.99
C VAL A 23 5.26 1.12 -35.49
N LEU A 24 4.66 0.54 -36.54
CA LEU A 24 5.08 -0.64 -37.32
C LEU A 24 5.97 -1.65 -36.59
N ALA A 25 5.39 -2.79 -36.22
CA ALA A 25 6.07 -3.86 -35.49
C ALA A 25 7.32 -4.34 -36.25
N VAL A 26 8.50 -4.07 -35.69
CA VAL A 26 9.70 -4.85 -36.03
C VAL A 26 9.46 -6.25 -35.47
N GLU A 27 9.46 -7.26 -36.33
CA GLU A 27 9.36 -8.68 -35.95
C GLU A 27 10.40 -9.00 -34.88
N GLY A 28 9.95 -9.59 -33.76
CA GLY A 28 10.82 -9.92 -32.62
C GLY A 28 10.81 -8.92 -31.46
N SER A 29 10.21 -7.74 -31.61
CA SER A 29 9.98 -6.82 -30.48
C SER A 29 8.83 -7.33 -29.59
N GLY A 30 9.15 -8.16 -28.59
CA GLY A 30 8.19 -8.71 -27.63
C GLY A 30 7.26 -7.64 -27.03
N LYS A 31 6.13 -8.06 -26.46
CA LYS A 31 5.21 -7.17 -25.73
C LYS A 31 5.94 -6.52 -24.53
N GLU A 32 6.63 -5.40 -24.73
CA GLU A 32 7.05 -4.49 -23.64
C GLU A 32 5.92 -4.38 -22.62
N LYS A 33 6.26 -4.70 -21.38
CA LYS A 33 5.35 -4.54 -20.26
C LYS A 33 5.00 -3.06 -20.17
N LEU A 34 3.71 -2.77 -19.98
CA LEU A 34 3.25 -1.42 -19.69
C LEU A 34 4.11 -0.83 -18.56
N PRO A 35 4.66 0.39 -18.71
CA PRO A 35 5.43 1.02 -17.65
C PRO A 35 4.52 1.15 -16.41
N ARG A 36 5.10 1.02 -15.21
CA ARG A 36 4.36 1.08 -13.94
C ARG A 36 4.71 2.34 -13.15
N TYR A 37 3.69 3.05 -12.72
CA TYR A 37 3.85 4.26 -11.93
C TYR A 37 4.07 3.88 -10.48
N HIS A 38 5.18 4.36 -9.95
CA HIS A 38 5.54 4.29 -8.55
C HIS A 38 6.20 5.61 -8.17
N ARG A 39 6.17 5.94 -6.89
CA ARG A 39 6.80 7.14 -6.35
C ARG A 39 7.49 6.86 -5.03
N ASN A 40 8.50 7.67 -4.74
CA ASN A 40 9.06 7.74 -3.39
C ASN A 40 8.12 8.56 -2.49
N VAL A 41 7.88 8.06 -1.29
CA VAL A 41 6.97 8.67 -0.30
C VAL A 41 7.70 9.67 0.59
N GLY A 42 9.04 9.67 0.58
CA GLY A 42 9.87 10.50 1.45
C GLY A 42 10.03 9.90 2.84
N LEU A 43 10.49 10.71 3.80
CA LEU A 43 10.68 10.32 5.21
C LEU A 43 11.62 9.09 5.42
N GLY A 44 12.49 8.79 4.44
CA GLY A 44 13.43 7.67 4.49
C GLY A 44 12.82 6.29 4.19
N PHE A 45 11.53 6.21 3.82
CA PHE A 45 10.91 4.94 3.47
C PHE A 45 11.36 4.44 2.09
N LYS A 46 11.84 3.19 2.02
CA LYS A 46 12.22 2.54 0.76
C LYS A 46 10.98 2.06 0.01
N THR A 47 10.96 2.29 -1.31
CA THR A 47 9.93 1.73 -2.19
C THR A 47 10.12 0.22 -2.32
N PRO A 48 9.11 -0.62 -1.98
CA PRO A 48 9.23 -2.07 -2.08
C PRO A 48 9.32 -2.52 -3.55
N ARG A 49 9.99 -3.64 -3.80
CA ARG A 49 10.17 -4.20 -5.16
C ARG A 49 8.82 -4.57 -5.77
N GLU A 50 7.91 -5.05 -4.93
CA GLU A 50 6.53 -5.41 -5.26
C GLU A 50 5.72 -4.20 -5.73
N ALA A 51 6.03 -2.98 -5.27
CA ALA A 51 5.38 -1.78 -5.80
C ALA A 51 5.89 -1.42 -7.20
N ILE A 52 7.16 -1.70 -7.51
CA ILE A 52 7.80 -1.38 -8.78
C ILE A 52 7.42 -2.41 -9.86
N GLN A 53 7.41 -3.70 -9.50
CA GLN A 53 7.22 -4.81 -10.45
C GLN A 53 5.84 -5.47 -10.36
N GLY A 54 5.09 -5.25 -9.28
CA GLY A 54 3.79 -5.87 -9.08
C GLY A 54 2.75 -5.40 -10.10
N THR A 55 1.68 -6.18 -10.28
CA THR A 55 0.61 -5.83 -11.23
C THR A 55 -0.61 -5.22 -10.57
N TYR A 56 -0.71 -5.25 -9.23
CA TYR A 56 -1.89 -4.80 -8.50
C TYR A 56 -2.25 -3.34 -8.78
N ILE A 57 -3.54 -3.02 -8.67
CA ILE A 57 -4.05 -1.65 -8.82
C ILE A 57 -4.75 -1.25 -7.52
N ASP A 58 -4.19 -0.24 -6.86
CA ASP A 58 -4.68 0.25 -5.58
C ASP A 58 -4.50 1.77 -5.49
N LYS A 59 -5.63 2.48 -5.39
CA LYS A 59 -5.65 3.95 -5.26
C LYS A 59 -5.13 4.41 -3.90
N LYS A 60 -5.25 3.57 -2.87
CA LYS A 60 -4.87 3.87 -1.47
C LYS A 60 -3.41 3.49 -1.16
N CYS A 61 -2.69 2.88 -2.10
CA CYS A 61 -1.27 2.58 -1.94
C CYS A 61 -0.45 3.88 -1.81
N PRO A 62 0.45 4.00 -0.81
CA PRO A 62 1.29 5.19 -0.69
C PRO A 62 2.30 5.33 -1.85
N PHE A 63 2.76 4.20 -2.43
CA PHE A 63 3.77 4.19 -3.49
C PHE A 63 3.22 4.27 -4.91
N THR A 64 2.09 3.61 -5.20
CA THR A 64 1.55 3.53 -6.57
C THR A 64 0.23 4.29 -6.75
N GLY A 65 -0.30 4.85 -5.67
CA GLY A 65 -1.53 5.64 -5.63
C GLY A 65 -1.27 7.13 -5.36
N ASN A 66 -2.32 7.85 -4.99
CA ASN A 66 -2.28 9.29 -4.72
C ASN A 66 -2.45 9.63 -3.21
N VAL A 67 -1.78 8.88 -2.33
CA VAL A 67 -1.84 9.08 -0.86
C VAL A 67 -0.51 9.57 -0.29
N SER A 68 -0.41 10.85 0.06
CA SER A 68 0.79 11.45 0.69
C SER A 68 0.82 11.11 2.19
N ILE A 69 1.96 10.65 2.72
CA ILE A 69 2.16 10.47 4.16
C ILE A 69 2.59 11.79 4.78
N ARG A 70 1.90 12.23 5.84
CA ARG A 70 2.23 13.44 6.61
C ARG A 70 1.86 13.28 8.07
N GLY A 71 2.56 13.99 8.96
CA GLY A 71 2.28 13.99 10.39
C GLY A 71 2.89 12.81 11.13
N ARG A 72 2.04 11.99 11.77
CA ARG A 72 2.48 10.99 12.76
C ARG A 72 2.85 9.66 12.09
N ILE A 73 4.03 9.13 12.44
CA ILE A 73 4.44 7.75 12.13
C ILE A 73 4.22 6.91 13.39
N LEU A 74 3.47 5.82 13.26
CA LEU A 74 3.08 4.98 14.38
C LEU A 74 3.42 3.51 14.09
N SER A 75 3.78 2.79 15.14
CA SER A 75 4.05 1.35 15.10
C SER A 75 3.07 0.60 16.00
N GLY A 76 2.85 -0.68 15.69
CA GLY A 76 1.99 -1.59 16.43
C GLY A 76 2.11 -3.02 15.90
N VAL A 77 1.56 -3.98 16.64
CA VAL A 77 1.59 -5.40 16.27
C VAL A 77 0.32 -5.75 15.50
N VAL A 78 0.45 -6.54 14.42
CA VAL A 78 -0.72 -6.99 13.65
C VAL A 78 -1.51 -8.02 14.45
N THR A 79 -2.80 -7.77 14.67
CA THR A 79 -3.69 -8.68 15.44
C THR A 79 -4.67 -9.43 14.55
N LYS A 80 -5.21 -8.78 13.50
CA LYS A 80 -6.17 -9.41 12.58
C LYS A 80 -5.84 -9.08 11.13
N MET A 81 -5.90 -10.10 10.26
CA MET A 81 -5.70 -9.99 8.81
C MET A 81 -6.87 -10.60 8.02
N LYS A 82 -8.11 -10.35 8.48
CA LYS A 82 -9.31 -11.02 7.92
C LYS A 82 -9.95 -10.26 6.75
N MET A 83 -9.80 -8.94 6.70
CA MET A 83 -10.42 -8.10 5.67
C MET A 83 -9.49 -7.93 4.47
N GLN A 84 -10.05 -7.77 3.28
CA GLN A 84 -9.27 -7.48 2.09
C GLN A 84 -8.63 -6.09 2.19
N LYS A 85 -7.32 -6.00 1.94
CA LYS A 85 -6.52 -4.76 1.93
C LYS A 85 -6.57 -3.95 3.24
N THR A 86 -7.05 -4.52 4.34
CA THR A 86 -7.14 -3.85 5.64
C THR A 86 -6.74 -4.81 6.75
N ILE A 87 -5.89 -4.36 7.66
CA ILE A 87 -5.48 -5.09 8.85
C ILE A 87 -5.87 -4.31 10.10
N VAL A 88 -5.99 -5.01 11.22
CA VAL A 88 -6.13 -4.37 12.53
C VAL A 88 -4.81 -4.51 13.28
N ILE A 89 -4.20 -3.38 13.60
CA ILE A 89 -3.02 -3.31 14.46
C ILE A 89 -3.46 -3.04 15.91
N ARG A 90 -2.72 -3.61 16.86
CA ARG A 90 -2.83 -3.30 18.28
C ARG A 90 -1.64 -2.47 18.70
N ARG A 91 -1.93 -1.39 19.42
CA ARG A 91 -0.93 -0.51 20.03
C ARG A 91 -1.08 -0.57 21.53
N ASP A 92 -0.16 -1.26 22.18
CA ASP A 92 -0.06 -1.28 23.63
C ASP A 92 0.71 -0.03 24.09
N TYR A 93 0.22 0.59 25.17
CA TYR A 93 0.85 1.76 25.79
C TYR A 93 0.58 1.75 27.29
N LEU A 94 1.48 2.38 28.03
CA LEU A 94 1.36 2.54 29.47
C LEU A 94 0.67 3.87 29.77
N HIS A 95 -0.37 3.83 30.59
CA HIS A 95 -1.04 5.02 31.09
C HIS A 95 -0.63 5.24 32.55
N TYR A 96 -0.18 6.45 32.88
CA TYR A 96 0.28 6.78 34.22
C TYR A 96 -0.89 7.21 35.12
N ILE A 97 -1.05 6.59 36.29
CA ILE A 97 -2.08 6.95 37.26
C ILE A 97 -1.44 7.73 38.41
N ARG A 98 -1.61 9.05 38.40
CA ARG A 98 -1.02 9.97 39.38
C ARG A 98 -1.41 9.67 40.83
N LYS A 99 -2.64 9.19 41.09
CA LYS A 99 -3.10 8.87 42.45
C LYS A 99 -2.28 7.74 43.09
N TYR A 100 -1.88 6.74 42.31
CA TYR A 100 -1.20 5.55 42.80
C TYR A 100 0.30 5.53 42.45
N ASN A 101 0.81 6.56 41.78
CA ASN A 101 2.18 6.65 41.27
C ASN A 101 2.63 5.39 40.51
N ARG A 102 1.71 4.76 39.76
CA ARG A 102 1.92 3.50 39.01
C ARG A 102 1.40 3.61 37.58
N PHE A 103 1.88 2.74 36.72
CA PHE A 103 1.39 2.61 35.34
C PHE A 103 0.38 1.47 35.20
N GLU A 104 -0.63 1.66 34.36
CA GLU A 104 -1.52 0.60 33.90
C GLU A 104 -1.26 0.31 32.41
N LYS A 105 -1.36 -0.97 32.04
CA LYS A 105 -1.24 -1.39 30.63
C LYS A 105 -2.58 -1.18 29.93
N ARG A 106 -2.59 -0.35 28.89
CA ARG A 106 -3.75 -0.16 28.02
C ARG A 106 -3.39 -0.54 26.59
N HIS A 107 -4.41 -0.81 25.79
CA HIS A 107 -4.23 -1.04 24.36
C HIS A 107 -5.32 -0.35 23.56
N LYS A 108 -5.00 -0.02 22.31
CA LYS A 108 -5.97 0.44 21.33
C LYS A 108 -5.79 -0.34 20.03
N ASN A 109 -6.90 -0.80 19.49
CA ASN A 109 -6.94 -1.42 18.17
C ASN A 109 -7.24 -0.35 17.12
N MET A 110 -6.55 -0.41 15.99
CA MET A 110 -6.70 0.53 14.89
C MET A 110 -6.76 -0.24 13.58
N SER A 111 -7.78 0.03 12.78
CA SER A 111 -7.87 -0.49 11.42
C SER A 111 -6.99 0.34 10.49
N VAL A 112 -6.11 -0.32 9.74
CA VAL A 112 -5.11 0.29 8.87
C VAL A 112 -5.15 -0.38 7.50
N HIS A 113 -4.98 0.42 6.44
CA HIS A 113 -4.91 -0.09 5.07
C HIS A 113 -3.60 -0.86 4.87
N LEU A 114 -3.71 -2.11 4.43
CA LEU A 114 -2.57 -2.92 4.00
C LEU A 114 -2.53 -2.92 2.47
N SER A 115 -1.60 -2.14 1.91
CA SER A 115 -1.44 -2.10 0.47
C SER A 115 -0.85 -3.42 -0.04
N PRO A 116 -1.27 -3.93 -1.21
CA PRO A 116 -0.80 -5.21 -1.74
C PRO A 116 0.71 -5.30 -2.03
N CYS A 117 1.45 -4.19 -1.96
CA CYS A 117 2.92 -4.21 -2.02
C CYS A 117 3.59 -4.79 -0.78
N PHE A 118 2.87 -4.90 0.34
CA PHE A 118 3.37 -5.49 1.57
C PHE A 118 2.66 -6.82 1.77
N ARG A 119 3.22 -7.87 1.19
CA ARG A 119 2.73 -9.24 1.32
C ARG A 119 3.83 -10.13 1.87
#